data_AF-A0A537J0P1-F1
#
_entry.id   AF-A0A537J0P1-F1
#
_cell.length_a   1.000
_cell.length_b   1.000
_cell.length_c   1.000
_cell.angle_alpha   90.00
_cell.angle_beta   90.00
_cell.angle_gamma   90.00
#
_symmetry.space_group_name_H-M   'P 1'
#
loop_
_entity.id
_entity.type
_entity.pdbx_description
1 polymer ?
#
loop_
_entity_poly.entity_id
_entity_poly.type
_entity_poly.pdbx_seq_one_letter_code
_entity_poly.pdbx_strand_id
1 'polypeptide(L)'
;NVILKLHGINYKANVWLNGVLIADSTSIKGPFRIIELDVTRQIKYAGKNVLALEILRPFDPNKHDGDLAIDYADWIHYPPDYNGGIVNNVEIKTYDEVGIKYPLVTTKFDLPSLDIAHLTVDAEAVNLTDKEKDAIVKGNINGDIQFQQQVHLAPHEKKQVTFSSIDFPQLNIRNPRIWWPWQYGKPELNRIEISAVNNGKVSNAVSEDFGIRQVTSEFINDQSRKFIINGKPIMLRGAAWSPDIFQRHSVQREEQEIKLVRDMNMNIIRSEGKLEDDNFYDLCDQNGLLVMTGWMCCGAWQYPENWNGAERKVAMASDSSVMYWLRNKACIMVWLNGSDMPPRDASVEKDYLSIESYLKWP
;
A
#
# COMPACT_ATOMS: atom_id res chain seq x y z
N ASN A 1 -20.20 -1.68 -13.18
CA ASN A 1 -19.00 -2.53 -13.23
C ASN A 1 -18.74 -3.15 -11.87
N VAL A 2 -18.45 -4.45 -11.82
CA VAL A 2 -18.16 -5.21 -10.59
C VAL A 2 -16.74 -5.78 -10.68
N ILE A 3 -15.88 -5.37 -9.75
CA ILE A 3 -14.48 -5.77 -9.68
C ILE A 3 -14.28 -6.64 -8.44
N LEU A 4 -13.70 -7.83 -8.63
CA LEU A 4 -13.19 -8.66 -7.56
C LEU A 4 -11.74 -8.26 -7.28
N LYS A 5 -11.47 -7.78 -6.07
CA LYS A 5 -10.13 -7.43 -5.60
C LYS A 5 -9.64 -8.52 -4.65
N LEU A 6 -8.53 -9.16 -5.02
CA LEU A 6 -7.83 -10.17 -4.23
C LEU A 6 -6.56 -9.54 -3.67
N HIS A 7 -6.42 -9.53 -2.35
CA HIS A 7 -5.23 -9.09 -1.64
C HIS A 7 -4.78 -10.23 -0.71
N GLY A 8 -3.49 -10.56 -0.69
CA GLY A 8 -2.99 -11.58 0.23
C GLY A 8 -3.24 -13.03 -0.20
N ILE A 9 -3.16 -13.38 -1.49
CA ILE A 9 -3.19 -14.79 -1.90
C ILE A 9 -1.80 -15.40 -1.69
N ASN A 10 -1.63 -16.22 -0.64
CA ASN A 10 -0.40 -16.93 -0.36
C ASN A 10 -0.51 -18.40 -0.86
N TYR A 11 0.09 -18.82 -1.96
CA TYR A 11 0.84 -17.97 -2.88
C TYR A 11 0.26 -17.92 -4.29
N LYS A 12 -0.56 -18.88 -4.71
CA LYS A 12 -1.29 -18.78 -5.99
C LYS A 12 -2.65 -19.44 -5.95
N ALA A 13 -3.56 -19.05 -6.85
CA ALA A 13 -4.93 -19.57 -6.83
C ALA A 13 -5.57 -19.74 -8.22
N ASN A 14 -6.42 -20.75 -8.37
CA ASN A 14 -7.43 -20.77 -9.43
C ASN A 14 -8.73 -20.16 -8.89
N VAL A 15 -9.31 -19.21 -9.61
CA VAL A 15 -10.44 -18.41 -9.14
C VAL A 15 -11.67 -18.73 -9.98
N TRP A 16 -12.72 -19.19 -9.32
CA TRP A 16 -13.99 -19.57 -9.93
C TRP A 16 -15.13 -18.71 -9.41
N LEU A 17 -15.93 -18.17 -10.32
CA LEU A 17 -17.17 -17.46 -9.97
C LEU A 17 -18.34 -18.15 -10.66
N ASN A 18 -19.33 -18.57 -9.89
CA ASN A 18 -20.54 -19.24 -10.39
C ASN A 18 -20.26 -20.47 -11.26
N GLY A 19 -19.18 -21.21 -10.96
CA GLY A 19 -18.76 -22.39 -11.71
C GLY A 19 -17.95 -22.09 -12.98
N VAL A 20 -17.56 -20.83 -13.22
CA VAL A 20 -16.70 -20.41 -14.34
C VAL A 20 -15.33 -20.02 -13.82
N LEU A 21 -14.26 -20.57 -14.39
CA LEU A 21 -12.88 -20.16 -14.12
C LEU A 21 -12.67 -18.76 -14.69
N ILE A 22 -12.45 -17.76 -13.83
CA ILE A 22 -12.25 -16.36 -14.24
C ILE A 22 -10.78 -15.96 -14.28
N ALA A 23 -9.93 -16.64 -13.52
CA ALA A 23 -8.47 -16.47 -13.53
C ALA A 23 -7.80 -17.74 -12.99
N ASP A 24 -6.61 -18.06 -13.49
CA ASP A 24 -5.84 -19.22 -13.04
C ASP A 24 -4.59 -18.83 -12.24
N SER A 25 -3.96 -19.86 -11.66
CA SER A 25 -2.78 -19.74 -10.81
C SER A 25 -1.52 -19.21 -11.50
N THR A 26 -1.51 -19.06 -12.83
CA THR A 26 -0.42 -18.38 -13.55
C THR A 26 -0.53 -16.86 -13.41
N SER A 27 -1.77 -16.36 -13.32
CA SER A 27 -2.08 -14.94 -13.20
C SER A 27 -2.27 -14.48 -11.75
N ILE A 28 -2.80 -15.36 -10.90
CA ILE A 28 -3.04 -15.13 -9.47
C ILE A 28 -1.92 -15.77 -8.68
N LYS A 29 -0.78 -15.07 -8.53
CA LYS A 29 0.43 -15.55 -7.84
C LYS A 29 1.17 -14.40 -7.14
N GLY A 30 1.58 -14.57 -5.89
CA GLY A 30 2.35 -13.64 -5.08
C GLY A 30 1.49 -13.01 -3.96
N PRO A 31 1.90 -13.10 -2.67
CA PRO A 31 1.07 -12.68 -1.54
C PRO A 31 0.89 -11.17 -1.44
N PHE A 32 1.84 -10.37 -1.94
CA PHE A 32 1.82 -8.92 -1.82
C PHE A 32 1.17 -8.20 -3.00
N ARG A 33 0.56 -8.94 -3.92
CA ARG A 33 -0.17 -8.33 -5.05
C ARG A 33 -1.59 -7.99 -4.65
N ILE A 34 -2.03 -6.82 -5.08
CA ILE A 34 -3.43 -6.45 -5.20
C ILE A 34 -3.86 -6.78 -6.63
N ILE A 35 -4.71 -7.78 -6.78
CA ILE A 35 -5.16 -8.25 -8.08
C ILE A 35 -6.63 -7.89 -8.26
N GLU A 36 -6.94 -7.17 -9.33
CA GLU A 36 -8.29 -6.76 -9.68
C GLU A 36 -8.77 -7.51 -10.93
N LEU A 37 -9.92 -8.17 -10.81
CA LEU A 37 -10.56 -8.92 -11.89
C LEU A 37 -11.92 -8.29 -12.18
N ASP A 38 -12.17 -7.89 -13.42
CA ASP A 38 -13.51 -7.50 -13.85
C ASP A 38 -14.39 -8.75 -13.97
N VAL A 39 -15.36 -8.86 -13.05
CA VAL A 39 -16.31 -9.97 -12.96
C VAL A 39 -17.72 -9.56 -13.35
N THR A 40 -17.89 -8.36 -13.94
CA THR A 40 -19.19 -7.76 -14.29
C THR A 40 -20.08 -8.70 -15.09
N ARG A 41 -19.50 -9.50 -15.99
CA ARG A 41 -20.24 -10.43 -16.88
C ARG A 41 -20.59 -11.76 -16.21
N GLN A 42 -19.89 -12.12 -15.14
CA GLN A 42 -20.04 -13.40 -14.43
C GLN A 42 -20.96 -13.28 -13.21
N ILE A 43 -21.23 -12.04 -12.77
CA ILE A 43 -22.16 -11.76 -11.68
C ILE A 43 -23.60 -12.04 -12.08
N LYS A 44 -24.30 -12.79 -11.24
CA LYS A 44 -25.76 -12.91 -11.24
C LYS A 44 -26.32 -11.76 -10.40
N TYR A 45 -26.84 -10.72 -11.05
CA TYR A 45 -27.40 -9.54 -10.37
C TYR A 45 -28.66 -9.86 -9.55
N ALA A 46 -29.36 -10.94 -9.90
CA ALA A 46 -30.43 -11.50 -9.10
C ALA A 46 -29.98 -12.84 -8.50
N GLY A 47 -30.11 -12.97 -7.18
CA GLY A 47 -29.86 -14.22 -6.46
C GLY A 47 -28.45 -14.38 -5.91
N LYS A 48 -28.06 -15.64 -5.66
CA LYS A 48 -26.81 -16.00 -4.99
C LYS A 48 -25.66 -16.14 -5.99
N ASN A 49 -24.54 -15.48 -5.68
CA ASN A 49 -23.25 -15.71 -6.33
C ASN A 49 -22.37 -16.59 -5.44
N VAL A 50 -21.52 -17.42 -6.04
CA VAL A 50 -20.57 -18.29 -5.34
C VAL A 50 -19.18 -18.07 -5.91
N LEU A 51 -18.27 -17.58 -5.07
CA LEU A 51 -16.85 -17.44 -5.36
C LEU A 51 -16.11 -18.60 -4.69
N ALA A 52 -15.23 -19.28 -5.43
CA ALA A 52 -14.37 -20.34 -4.93
C ALA A 52 -12.93 -20.08 -5.38
N LEU A 53 -12.00 -20.17 -4.44
CA LEU A 53 -10.55 -20.06 -4.70
C LEU A 53 -9.90 -21.39 -4.33
N GLU A 54 -9.30 -22.05 -5.32
CA GLU A 54 -8.42 -23.19 -5.08
C GLU A 54 -7.03 -22.65 -4.81
N ILE A 55 -6.59 -22.68 -3.55
CA ILE A 55 -5.29 -22.16 -3.14
C ILE A 55 -4.22 -23.24 -3.25
N LEU A 56 -3.11 -22.89 -3.90
CA LEU A 56 -1.89 -23.68 -3.89
C LEU A 56 -0.90 -23.00 -2.96
N ARG A 57 -0.49 -23.72 -1.91
CA ARG A 57 0.51 -23.26 -0.92
C ARG A 57 1.89 -23.07 -1.56
N PRO A 58 2.75 -22.22 -0.98
CA PRO A 58 4.11 -22.05 -1.48
C PRO A 58 4.97 -23.29 -1.28
N PHE A 59 6.01 -23.38 -2.11
CA PHE A 59 7.08 -24.35 -2.01
C PHE A 59 8.40 -23.63 -1.66
N ASP A 60 9.03 -24.08 -0.58
CA ASP A 60 10.39 -23.71 -0.15
C ASP A 60 10.72 -22.20 -0.23
N PRO A 61 9.90 -21.29 0.34
CA PRO A 61 10.09 -19.85 0.17
C PRO A 61 11.40 -19.31 0.80
N ASN A 62 12.01 -20.05 1.73
CA ASN A 62 13.37 -19.80 2.28
C ASN A 62 14.52 -20.28 1.38
N LYS A 63 14.25 -20.73 0.16
CA LYS A 63 15.30 -21.13 -0.79
C LYS A 63 15.44 -20.07 -1.87
N HIS A 64 16.65 -19.98 -2.42
CA HIS A 64 16.99 -19.02 -3.47
C HIS A 64 16.27 -19.28 -4.80
N ASP A 65 15.75 -20.49 -4.99
CA ASP A 65 14.95 -20.96 -6.12
C ASP A 65 13.50 -21.30 -5.71
N GLY A 66 13.07 -20.86 -4.52
CA GLY A 66 11.73 -21.04 -3.99
C GLY A 66 10.68 -20.09 -4.57
N ASP A 67 9.45 -20.20 -4.06
CA ASP A 67 8.37 -19.29 -4.44
C ASP A 67 8.51 -17.91 -3.77
N LEU A 68 8.21 -16.85 -4.54
CA LEU A 68 8.01 -15.48 -4.03
C LEU A 68 6.75 -15.41 -3.13
N ALA A 69 6.91 -15.84 -1.89
CA ALA A 69 5.87 -15.97 -0.87
C ALA A 69 6.31 -15.39 0.47
N ILE A 70 5.49 -15.51 1.53
CA ILE A 70 5.87 -15.11 2.88
C ILE A 70 6.86 -16.14 3.45
N ASP A 71 8.08 -15.69 3.79
CA ASP A 71 9.17 -16.47 4.41
C ASP A 71 9.48 -15.91 5.80
N TYR A 72 9.72 -16.77 6.79
CA TYR A 72 10.11 -16.43 8.16
C TYR A 72 11.61 -16.58 8.46
N ALA A 73 12.44 -16.83 7.45
CA ALA A 73 13.85 -17.11 7.55
C ALA A 73 14.12 -18.19 8.61
N ASP A 74 14.89 -17.84 9.64
CA ASP A 74 15.23 -18.67 10.79
C ASP A 74 14.50 -18.27 12.09
N TRP A 75 13.52 -17.36 12.01
CA TRP A 75 12.84 -16.81 13.19
C TRP A 75 12.01 -17.86 13.94
N ILE A 76 11.51 -18.84 13.20
CA ILE A 76 10.60 -19.88 13.69
C ILE A 76 10.78 -21.19 12.91
N HIS A 77 10.19 -22.27 13.43
CA HIS A 77 9.91 -23.44 12.60
C HIS A 77 8.76 -23.14 11.65
N TYR A 78 8.88 -23.61 10.41
CA TYR A 78 7.88 -23.38 9.39
C TYR A 78 6.52 -24.00 9.74
N PRO A 79 5.41 -23.25 9.54
CA PRO A 79 4.07 -23.82 9.59
C PRO A 79 3.92 -24.99 8.62
N PRO A 80 3.24 -26.09 9.00
CA PRO A 80 3.07 -27.26 8.13
C PRO A 80 2.42 -26.96 6.77
N ASP A 81 1.61 -25.92 6.68
CA ASP A 81 0.93 -25.47 5.46
C ASP A 81 1.68 -24.35 4.71
N TYR A 82 2.84 -23.93 5.23
CA TYR A 82 3.62 -22.78 4.74
C TYR A 82 2.77 -21.49 4.60
N ASN A 83 1.76 -21.32 5.47
CA ASN A 83 0.79 -20.23 5.41
C ASN A 83 0.05 -20.13 4.07
N GLY A 84 -0.14 -21.25 3.38
CA GLY A 84 -0.93 -21.31 2.16
C GLY A 84 -2.39 -20.93 2.43
N GLY A 85 -2.87 -19.82 1.87
CA GLY A 85 -4.23 -19.34 2.12
C GLY A 85 -4.49 -17.94 1.58
N ILE A 86 -5.55 -17.34 2.13
CA ILE A 86 -5.89 -15.93 1.95
C ILE A 86 -5.49 -15.24 3.25
N VAL A 87 -4.42 -14.45 3.22
CA VAL A 87 -3.83 -13.80 4.40
C VAL A 87 -4.21 -12.31 4.51
N ASN A 88 -5.04 -11.81 3.60
CA ASN A 88 -5.60 -10.46 3.64
C ASN A 88 -7.00 -10.47 2.99
N ASN A 89 -7.47 -9.33 2.47
CA ASN A 89 -8.86 -9.15 2.10
C ASN A 89 -9.24 -9.67 0.70
N VAL A 90 -10.45 -10.22 0.60
CA VAL A 90 -11.15 -10.46 -0.67
C VAL A 90 -12.36 -9.52 -0.72
N GLU A 91 -12.34 -8.57 -1.65
CA GLU A 91 -13.34 -7.51 -1.73
C GLU A 91 -14.07 -7.54 -3.06
N ILE A 92 -15.36 -7.19 -3.03
CA ILE A 92 -16.12 -6.84 -4.23
C ILE A 92 -16.29 -5.32 -4.24
N LYS A 93 -15.83 -4.67 -5.29
CA LYS A 93 -16.01 -3.24 -5.51
C LYS A 93 -16.94 -3.01 -6.69
N THR A 94 -17.89 -2.11 -6.52
CA THR A 94 -18.78 -1.67 -7.59
C THR A 94 -18.43 -0.25 -7.99
N TYR A 95 -18.37 -0.03 -9.29
CA TYR A 95 -18.16 1.28 -9.90
C TYR A 95 -19.25 1.48 -10.95
N ASP A 96 -19.65 2.73 -11.20
CA ASP A 96 -20.39 3.05 -12.41
C ASP A 96 -19.41 3.10 -13.60
N GLU A 97 -19.38 4.19 -14.36
CA GLU A 97 -18.61 4.28 -15.61
C GLU A 97 -17.15 4.68 -15.38
N VAL A 98 -16.88 5.55 -14.40
CA VAL A 98 -15.53 6.06 -14.10
C VAL A 98 -15.19 5.78 -12.65
N GLY A 99 -14.13 5.01 -12.40
CA GLY A 99 -13.61 4.74 -11.07
C GLY A 99 -12.56 5.75 -10.63
N ILE A 100 -12.49 6.04 -9.33
CA ILE A 100 -11.35 6.72 -8.68
C ILE A 100 -10.70 5.78 -7.66
N LYS A 101 -9.37 5.74 -7.61
CA LYS A 101 -8.58 4.85 -6.74
C LYS A 101 -7.32 5.52 -6.21
N TYR A 102 -6.75 4.93 -5.17
CA TYR A 102 -5.42 5.20 -4.63
C TYR A 102 -5.12 6.69 -4.38
N PRO A 103 -5.89 7.37 -3.50
CA PRO A 103 -5.54 8.72 -3.11
C PRO A 103 -4.14 8.74 -2.48
N LEU A 104 -3.40 9.82 -2.72
CA LEU A 104 -2.14 10.11 -2.04
C LEU A 104 -2.13 11.60 -1.71
N VAL A 105 -1.79 11.94 -0.46
CA VAL A 105 -1.58 13.33 -0.05
C VAL A 105 -0.11 13.53 0.32
N THR A 106 0.63 14.19 -0.57
CA THR A 106 2.04 14.53 -0.33
C THR A 106 2.14 15.91 0.30
N THR A 107 3.00 16.04 1.31
CA THR A 107 3.22 17.31 2.04
C THR A 107 4.61 17.88 1.75
N LYS A 108 4.67 19.19 1.55
CA LYS A 108 5.91 19.99 1.64
C LYS A 108 5.74 21.12 2.66
N PHE A 109 6.82 21.44 3.33
CA PHE A 109 6.91 22.57 4.26
C PHE A 109 8.03 23.54 3.87
N ASP A 110 7.87 24.81 4.23
CA ASP A 110 8.92 25.82 4.17
C ASP A 110 9.90 25.69 5.36
N LEU A 111 10.60 24.54 5.41
CA LEU A 111 11.46 24.19 6.55
C LEU A 111 12.52 25.30 6.82
N PRO A 112 12.76 25.63 8.11
CA PRO A 112 12.31 24.92 9.31
C PRO A 112 10.90 25.32 9.79
N SER A 113 10.20 26.25 9.12
CA SER A 113 8.82 26.58 9.48
C SER A 113 7.89 25.42 9.11
N LEU A 114 6.89 25.22 9.97
CA LEU A 114 5.81 24.26 9.78
C LEU A 114 4.44 24.96 9.75
N ASP A 115 4.43 26.29 9.64
CA ASP A 115 3.22 27.10 9.75
C ASP A 115 2.27 26.91 8.55
N ILE A 116 2.82 26.53 7.39
CA ILE A 116 2.08 26.26 6.16
C ILE A 116 2.50 24.91 5.61
N ALA A 117 1.53 24.01 5.43
CA ALA A 117 1.71 22.78 4.67
C ALA A 117 1.21 22.97 3.23
N HIS A 118 2.09 22.72 2.27
CA HIS A 118 1.77 22.70 0.85
C HIS A 118 1.41 21.27 0.46
N LEU A 119 0.12 21.00 0.31
CA LEU A 119 -0.36 19.67 -0.05
C LEU A 119 -0.43 19.52 -1.57
N THR A 120 -0.12 18.31 -2.04
CA THR A 120 -0.46 17.84 -3.39
C THR A 120 -1.28 16.57 -3.24
N VAL A 121 -2.45 16.54 -3.86
CA VAL A 121 -3.34 15.36 -3.85
C VAL A 121 -3.29 14.68 -5.21
N ASP A 122 -3.02 13.38 -5.22
CA ASP A 122 -3.00 12.53 -6.40
C ASP A 122 -4.05 11.41 -6.28
N ALA A 123 -4.59 10.97 -7.40
CA ALA A 123 -5.44 9.78 -7.49
C ALA A 123 -5.47 9.23 -8.92
N GLU A 124 -5.79 7.93 -9.06
CA GLU A 124 -5.96 7.30 -10.36
C GLU A 124 -7.44 7.27 -10.76
N ALA A 125 -7.78 7.99 -11.84
CA ALA A 125 -9.09 7.89 -12.48
C ALA A 125 -9.04 6.82 -13.58
N VAL A 126 -10.07 5.97 -13.64
CA VAL A 126 -10.13 4.83 -14.57
C VAL A 126 -11.47 4.84 -15.30
N ASN A 127 -11.45 4.88 -16.63
CA ASN A 127 -12.65 4.64 -17.42
C ASN A 127 -12.89 3.13 -17.54
N LEU A 128 -14.05 2.66 -17.08
CA LEU A 128 -14.40 1.23 -17.07
C LEU A 128 -15.31 0.86 -18.26
N THR A 129 -15.34 1.69 -19.29
CA THR A 129 -16.24 1.53 -20.43
C THR A 129 -15.50 1.54 -21.77
N ASP A 130 -16.15 1.00 -22.80
CA ASP A 130 -15.65 0.99 -24.19
C ASP A 130 -15.82 2.33 -24.93
N LYS A 131 -16.18 3.40 -24.22
CA LYS A 131 -16.43 4.73 -24.80
C LYS A 131 -15.67 5.79 -24.05
N GLU A 132 -15.34 6.89 -24.70
CA GLU A 132 -14.80 8.07 -24.04
C GLU A 132 -15.75 8.58 -22.95
N LYS A 133 -15.19 9.05 -21.84
CA LYS A 133 -15.94 9.55 -20.70
C LYS A 133 -15.31 10.83 -20.15
N ASP A 134 -16.19 11.79 -19.90
CA ASP A 134 -15.88 12.92 -19.04
C ASP A 134 -16.34 12.61 -17.61
N ALA A 135 -15.54 13.00 -16.63
CA ALA A 135 -15.90 12.93 -15.22
C ALA A 135 -15.36 14.15 -14.48
N ILE A 136 -15.95 14.44 -13.33
CA ILE A 136 -15.43 15.40 -12.37
C ILE A 136 -14.84 14.61 -11.21
N VAL A 137 -13.55 14.78 -10.96
CA VAL A 137 -12.92 14.26 -9.74
C VAL A 137 -13.04 15.33 -8.67
N LYS A 138 -13.68 14.99 -7.55
CA LYS A 138 -13.87 15.89 -6.39
C LYS A 138 -13.12 15.35 -5.19
N GLY A 139 -12.37 16.22 -4.52
CA GLY A 139 -11.71 15.91 -3.25
C GLY A 139 -12.21 16.80 -2.12
N ASN A 140 -12.17 16.24 -0.90
CA ASN A 140 -12.49 16.93 0.34
C ASN A 140 -11.49 16.50 1.42
N ILE A 141 -10.83 17.46 2.07
CA ILE A 141 -9.98 17.20 3.25
C ILE A 141 -10.70 17.70 4.50
N ASN A 142 -10.87 16.80 5.47
CA ASN A 142 -11.49 17.04 6.78
C ASN A 142 -12.92 17.61 6.77
N GLY A 143 -13.62 17.62 5.62
CA GLY A 143 -14.95 18.22 5.48
C GLY A 143 -14.92 19.67 4.98
N ASP A 144 -13.79 20.37 5.14
CA ASP A 144 -13.71 21.83 5.01
C ASP A 144 -13.04 22.29 3.71
N ILE A 145 -12.06 21.51 3.20
CA ILE A 145 -11.24 21.92 2.06
C ILE A 145 -11.69 21.14 0.83
N GLN A 146 -12.38 21.83 -0.07
CA GLN A 146 -12.94 21.22 -1.27
C GLN A 146 -12.18 21.65 -2.52
N PHE A 147 -11.98 20.71 -3.44
CA PHE A 147 -11.35 20.94 -4.73
C PHE A 147 -11.91 19.97 -5.77
N GLN A 148 -11.88 20.36 -7.03
CA GLN A 148 -12.35 19.50 -8.12
C GLN A 148 -11.74 19.89 -9.44
N GLN A 149 -11.66 18.93 -10.36
CA GLN A 149 -11.29 19.19 -11.76
C GLN A 149 -12.01 18.22 -12.69
N GLN A 150 -12.23 18.64 -13.93
CA GLN A 150 -12.77 17.79 -14.97
C GLN A 150 -11.64 16.96 -15.60
N VAL A 151 -11.94 15.70 -15.90
CA VAL A 151 -11.05 14.79 -16.60
C VAL A 151 -11.77 14.19 -17.79
N HIS A 152 -11.05 14.11 -18.90
CA HIS A 152 -11.45 13.35 -20.08
C HIS A 152 -10.61 12.08 -20.14
N LEU A 153 -11.27 10.95 -20.36
CA LEU A 153 -10.68 9.62 -20.36
C LEU A 153 -11.07 8.85 -21.63
N ALA A 154 -10.07 8.34 -22.34
CA ALA A 154 -10.25 7.38 -23.41
C ALA A 154 -10.82 6.05 -22.88
N PRO A 155 -11.37 5.17 -23.73
CA PRO A 155 -11.83 3.85 -23.31
C PRO A 155 -10.74 3.08 -22.55
N HIS A 156 -11.09 2.55 -21.38
CA HIS A 156 -10.16 1.79 -20.51
C HIS A 156 -8.91 2.55 -20.03
N GLU A 157 -8.86 3.88 -20.20
CA GLU A 157 -7.72 4.70 -19.77
C GLU A 157 -7.64 4.72 -18.23
N LYS A 158 -6.41 4.55 -17.73
CA LYS A 158 -6.02 4.89 -16.36
C LYS A 158 -5.20 6.18 -16.41
N LYS A 159 -5.62 7.18 -15.66
CA LYS A 159 -5.00 8.52 -15.68
C LYS A 159 -4.76 9.01 -14.27
N GLN A 160 -3.53 9.45 -14.00
CA GLN A 160 -3.21 10.16 -12.77
C GLN A 160 -3.82 11.57 -12.82
N VAL A 161 -4.52 11.92 -11.75
CA VAL A 161 -5.18 13.20 -11.56
C VAL A 161 -4.51 13.88 -10.37
N THR A 162 -3.90 15.05 -10.60
CA THR A 162 -3.10 15.76 -9.60
C THR A 162 -3.73 17.11 -9.29
N PHE A 163 -3.83 17.43 -8.00
CA PHE A 163 -4.25 18.71 -7.45
C PHE A 163 -3.07 19.31 -6.70
N SER A 164 -2.34 20.22 -7.35
CA SER A 164 -1.20 20.90 -6.72
C SER A 164 -1.67 22.09 -5.88
N SER A 165 -0.95 22.42 -4.82
CA SER A 165 -1.19 23.65 -4.04
C SER A 165 -0.93 24.95 -4.81
N ILE A 166 -0.28 24.87 -5.98
CA ILE A 166 -0.09 26.00 -6.90
C ILE A 166 -1.40 26.30 -7.64
N ASP A 167 -2.04 25.27 -8.18
CA ASP A 167 -3.29 25.41 -8.96
C ASP A 167 -4.54 25.45 -8.06
N PHE A 168 -4.44 24.88 -6.86
CA PHE A 168 -5.49 24.81 -5.85
C PHE A 168 -5.01 25.46 -4.55
N PRO A 169 -5.05 26.81 -4.43
CA PRO A 169 -4.48 27.53 -3.28
C PRO A 169 -5.03 27.12 -1.92
N GLN A 170 -6.25 26.56 -1.85
CA GLN A 170 -6.85 26.02 -0.64
C GLN A 170 -6.10 24.79 -0.08
N LEU A 171 -5.20 24.18 -0.84
CA LEU A 171 -4.30 23.13 -0.39
C LEU A 171 -3.04 23.67 0.31
N ASN A 172 -2.91 24.99 0.46
CA ASN A 172 -1.93 25.63 1.35
C ASN A 172 -2.54 25.78 2.75
N ILE A 173 -2.32 24.78 3.62
CA ILE A 173 -2.97 24.69 4.91
C ILE A 173 -2.17 25.46 5.96
N ARG A 174 -2.74 26.56 6.47
CA ARG A 174 -2.15 27.32 7.58
C ARG A 174 -2.46 26.67 8.92
N ASN A 175 -1.48 26.65 9.82
CA ASN A 175 -1.55 25.98 11.13
C ASN A 175 -2.06 24.52 11.01
N PRO A 176 -1.41 23.68 10.18
CA PRO A 176 -1.89 22.34 9.92
C PRO A 176 -1.86 21.46 11.18
N ARG A 177 -2.75 20.46 11.23
CA ARG A 177 -2.67 19.37 12.20
C ARG A 177 -1.60 18.38 11.74
N ILE A 178 -0.38 18.58 12.20
CA ILE A 178 0.84 17.86 11.77
C ILE A 178 0.94 16.51 12.48
N TRP A 179 1.22 15.45 11.71
CA TRP A 179 1.54 14.15 12.28
C TRP A 179 3.00 14.12 12.74
N TRP A 180 3.22 13.65 13.97
CA TRP A 180 4.54 13.42 14.55
C TRP A 180 4.64 12.01 15.13
N PRO A 181 5.84 11.42 15.14
CA PRO A 181 6.13 10.33 16.05
C PRO A 181 5.87 10.78 17.48
N TRP A 182 5.31 9.90 18.29
CA TRP A 182 4.72 10.30 19.58
C TRP A 182 5.67 10.95 20.58
N GLN A 183 6.98 10.70 20.45
CA GLN A 183 8.01 11.30 21.31
C GLN A 183 8.31 12.75 20.94
N TYR A 184 7.86 13.19 19.76
CA TYR A 184 8.17 14.50 19.17
C TYR A 184 6.94 15.39 19.01
N GLY A 185 5.74 14.83 19.14
CA GLY A 185 4.49 15.57 19.04
C GLY A 185 3.28 14.65 19.03
N LYS A 186 2.12 15.22 18.66
CA LYS A 186 0.88 14.47 18.52
C LYS A 186 0.85 13.77 17.15
N PRO A 187 0.38 12.52 17.07
CA PRO A 187 0.14 11.83 15.80
C PRO A 187 -1.20 12.29 15.19
N GLU A 188 -1.30 13.57 14.81
CA GLU A 188 -2.54 14.10 14.24
C GLU A 188 -2.80 13.49 12.85
N LEU A 189 -3.99 12.92 12.67
CA LEU A 189 -4.45 12.37 11.39
C LEU A 189 -5.49 13.30 10.75
N ASN A 190 -5.48 13.31 9.42
CA ASN A 190 -6.42 14.04 8.59
C ASN A 190 -7.12 13.05 7.65
N ARG A 191 -8.32 13.40 7.20
CA ARG A 191 -9.13 12.55 6.31
C ARG A 191 -9.17 13.14 4.92
N ILE A 192 -8.83 12.36 3.90
CA ILE A 192 -9.10 12.67 2.49
C ILE A 192 -10.29 11.83 2.02
N GLU A 193 -11.24 12.46 1.35
CA GLU A 193 -12.29 11.81 0.58
C GLU A 193 -12.15 12.25 -0.88
N ILE A 194 -12.11 11.30 -1.81
CA ILE A 194 -12.09 11.59 -3.24
C ILE A 194 -13.14 10.77 -3.97
N SER A 195 -13.83 11.40 -4.91
CA SER A 195 -14.92 10.79 -5.67
C SER A 195 -14.83 11.10 -7.15
N ALA A 196 -15.25 10.15 -7.98
CA ALA A 196 -15.52 10.38 -9.39
C ALA A 196 -17.02 10.63 -9.59
N VAL A 197 -17.36 11.75 -10.22
CA VAL A 197 -18.73 12.12 -10.55
C VAL A 197 -18.90 12.11 -12.06
N ASN A 198 -19.83 11.32 -12.57
CA ASN A 198 -20.19 11.27 -13.98
C ASN A 198 -21.71 11.44 -14.12
N ASN A 199 -22.14 12.26 -15.09
CA ASN A 199 -23.57 12.56 -15.33
C ASN A 199 -24.33 13.04 -14.07
N GLY A 200 -23.66 13.82 -13.21
CA GLY A 200 -24.25 14.34 -11.97
C GLY A 200 -24.40 13.32 -10.83
N LYS A 201 -23.92 12.08 -11.01
CA LYS A 201 -23.96 11.01 -10.00
C LYS A 201 -22.54 10.60 -9.58
N VAL A 202 -22.38 10.29 -8.29
CA VAL A 202 -21.13 9.74 -7.78
C VAL A 202 -21.02 8.29 -8.25
N SER A 203 -19.99 7.98 -9.03
CA SER A 203 -19.70 6.63 -9.52
C SER A 203 -19.08 5.77 -8.42
N ASN A 204 -18.06 6.31 -7.73
CA ASN A 204 -17.54 5.78 -6.49
C ASN A 204 -16.83 6.88 -5.69
N ALA A 205 -16.60 6.60 -4.42
CA ALA A 205 -15.75 7.40 -3.54
C ALA A 205 -14.77 6.47 -2.81
N VAL A 206 -13.57 6.98 -2.54
CA VAL A 206 -12.58 6.35 -1.68
C VAL A 206 -12.15 7.36 -0.63
N SER A 207 -11.81 6.87 0.55
CA SER A 207 -11.44 7.73 1.66
C SER A 207 -10.37 7.08 2.51
N GLU A 208 -9.38 7.87 2.89
CA GLU A 208 -8.19 7.41 3.62
C GLU A 208 -7.78 8.43 4.67
N ASP A 209 -7.18 7.93 5.74
CA ASP A 209 -6.50 8.77 6.73
C ASP A 209 -5.08 9.00 6.24
N PHE A 210 -4.55 10.19 6.50
CA PHE A 210 -3.19 10.56 6.16
C PHE A 210 -2.58 11.50 7.20
N GLY A 211 -1.26 11.49 7.30
CA GLY A 211 -0.51 12.42 8.14
C GLY A 211 0.04 13.58 7.32
N ILE A 212 -0.20 14.82 7.75
CA ILE A 212 0.55 15.97 7.23
C ILE A 212 1.94 15.91 7.86
N ARG A 213 2.92 15.41 7.12
CA ARG A 213 4.31 15.25 7.55
C ARG A 213 5.25 15.21 6.35
N GLN A 214 6.51 15.52 6.57
CA GLN A 214 7.58 15.29 5.59
C GLN A 214 8.64 14.36 6.19
N VAL A 215 8.97 13.28 5.49
CA VAL A 215 10.08 12.39 5.85
C VAL A 215 11.20 12.56 4.84
N THR A 216 12.42 12.66 5.33
CA THR A 216 13.63 12.62 4.51
C THR A 216 14.72 11.84 5.25
N SER A 217 15.81 11.54 4.55
CA SER A 217 17.00 10.99 5.20
C SER A 217 18.25 11.49 4.50
N GLU A 218 19.36 11.51 5.23
CA GLU A 218 20.66 11.83 4.68
C GLU A 218 21.73 10.88 5.24
N PHE A 219 22.74 10.61 4.42
CA PHE A 219 23.93 9.93 4.88
C PHE A 219 24.71 10.86 5.81
N ILE A 220 25.08 10.34 6.98
CA ILE A 220 26.06 10.99 7.85
C ILE A 220 27.47 10.71 7.30
N ASN A 221 27.68 9.50 6.80
CA ASN A 221 28.87 9.00 6.13
C ASN A 221 28.49 7.78 5.26
N ASP A 222 29.48 7.05 4.76
CA ASP A 222 29.32 5.83 3.96
C ASP A 222 28.71 4.63 4.71
N GLN A 223 28.55 4.72 6.04
CA GLN A 223 28.10 3.63 6.91
C GLN A 223 26.83 3.96 7.71
N SER A 224 26.40 5.22 7.74
CA SER A 224 25.36 5.69 8.66
C SER A 224 24.40 6.64 7.96
N ARG A 225 23.11 6.49 8.30
CA ARG A 225 22.01 7.32 7.81
C ARG A 225 21.24 7.87 8.99
N LYS A 226 20.83 9.14 8.91
CA LYS A 226 19.82 9.70 9.83
C LYS A 226 18.52 9.96 9.09
N PHE A 227 17.42 9.75 9.79
CA PHE A 227 16.08 10.07 9.33
C PHE A 227 15.62 11.39 9.95
N ILE A 228 14.94 12.19 9.16
CA ILE A 228 14.46 13.52 9.49
C ILE A 228 12.95 13.54 9.26
N ILE A 229 12.19 13.95 10.27
CA ILE A 229 10.74 14.13 10.16
C ILE A 229 10.40 15.58 10.49
N ASN A 230 9.69 16.24 9.57
CA ASN A 230 9.28 17.64 9.69
C ASN A 230 10.48 18.56 10.01
N GLY A 231 11.61 18.32 9.35
CA GLY A 231 12.87 19.05 9.55
C GLY A 231 13.66 18.72 10.81
N LYS A 232 13.23 17.76 11.64
CA LYS A 232 13.93 17.35 12.85
C LYS A 232 14.53 15.94 12.73
N PRO A 233 15.83 15.74 13.04
CA PRO A 233 16.40 14.41 13.16
C PRO A 233 15.70 13.58 14.24
N ILE A 234 15.36 12.33 13.93
CA ILE A 234 14.66 11.42 14.84
C ILE A 234 15.62 10.32 15.31
N MET A 235 15.71 10.13 16.62
CA MET A 235 16.44 9.00 17.21
C MET A 235 15.57 7.76 17.13
N LEU A 236 15.95 6.79 16.30
CA LEU A 236 15.21 5.55 16.12
C LEU A 236 15.49 4.58 17.29
N ARG A 237 14.43 4.18 17.98
CA ARG A 237 14.47 3.17 19.05
C ARG A 237 13.31 2.23 18.85
N GLY A 238 13.58 0.96 18.56
CA GLY A 238 12.55 0.06 18.10
C GLY A 238 12.90 -1.40 18.22
N ALA A 239 12.04 -2.22 17.64
CA ALA A 239 12.17 -3.67 17.56
C ALA A 239 11.81 -4.17 16.16
N ALA A 240 12.28 -5.36 15.84
CA ALA A 240 11.73 -6.13 14.74
C ALA A 240 10.33 -6.63 15.12
N TRP A 241 9.45 -6.68 14.14
CA TRP A 241 8.09 -7.21 14.27
C TRP A 241 7.94 -8.48 13.46
N SER A 242 7.17 -9.41 14.01
CA SER A 242 6.69 -10.58 13.32
C SER A 242 5.20 -10.71 13.59
N PRO A 243 4.38 -10.93 12.56
CA PRO A 243 3.00 -11.34 12.76
C PRO A 243 2.92 -12.71 13.44
N ASP A 244 1.70 -13.13 13.75
CA ASP A 244 1.43 -14.51 14.13
C ASP A 244 2.02 -15.50 13.13
N ILE A 245 2.64 -16.57 13.64
CA ILE A 245 3.24 -17.64 12.84
C ILE A 245 2.29 -18.22 11.78
N PHE A 246 0.98 -18.27 12.05
CA PHE A 246 -0.05 -18.78 11.15
C PHE A 246 -0.81 -17.67 10.39
N GLN A 247 -0.29 -16.44 10.38
CA GLN A 247 -0.91 -15.27 9.74
C GLN A 247 -2.35 -15.01 10.24
N ARG A 248 -2.60 -15.29 11.53
CA ARG A 248 -3.89 -15.02 12.18
C ARG A 248 -3.95 -13.57 12.62
N HIS A 249 -4.97 -12.87 12.13
CA HIS A 249 -5.26 -11.48 12.49
C HIS A 249 -6.11 -11.40 13.75
N SER A 250 -5.77 -10.45 14.64
CA SER A 250 -6.56 -10.18 15.84
C SER A 250 -6.37 -8.74 16.27
N VAL A 251 -7.40 -7.94 16.03
CA VAL A 251 -7.45 -6.52 16.42
C VAL A 251 -7.03 -6.31 17.86
N GLN A 252 -7.55 -7.12 18.80
CA GLN A 252 -7.23 -6.99 20.22
C GLN A 252 -5.77 -7.30 20.52
N ARG A 253 -5.18 -8.26 19.82
CA ARG A 253 -3.76 -8.62 19.98
C ARG A 253 -2.88 -7.50 19.45
N GLU A 254 -3.15 -7.01 18.25
CA GLU A 254 -2.40 -5.93 17.62
C GLU A 254 -2.46 -4.64 18.47
N GLU A 255 -3.63 -4.28 19.00
CA GLU A 255 -3.78 -3.16 19.94
C GLU A 255 -2.89 -3.32 21.19
N GLN A 256 -2.84 -4.52 21.76
CA GLN A 256 -2.01 -4.83 22.93
C GLN A 256 -0.52 -4.78 22.60
N GLU A 257 -0.10 -5.36 21.48
CA GLU A 257 1.29 -5.40 21.05
C GLU A 257 1.80 -4.00 20.68
N ILE A 258 1.00 -3.18 19.99
CA ILE A 258 1.32 -1.76 19.71
C ILE A 258 1.44 -0.95 21.00
N LYS A 259 0.54 -1.19 21.97
CA LYS A 259 0.65 -0.58 23.30
C LYS A 259 1.94 -1.00 24.02
N LEU A 260 2.36 -2.26 23.93
CA LEU A 260 3.62 -2.71 24.51
C LEU A 260 4.83 -2.01 23.89
N VAL A 261 4.85 -1.84 22.56
CA VAL A 261 5.90 -1.06 21.86
C VAL A 261 5.98 0.36 22.43
N ARG A 262 4.82 1.00 22.65
CA ARG A 262 4.72 2.31 23.28
C ARG A 262 5.22 2.33 24.74
N ASP A 263 4.80 1.38 25.55
CA ASP A 263 5.18 1.25 26.97
C ASP A 263 6.69 0.99 27.13
N MET A 264 7.32 0.34 26.15
CA MET A 264 8.77 0.15 26.07
C MET A 264 9.54 1.40 25.58
N ASN A 265 8.86 2.53 25.40
CA ASN A 265 9.43 3.79 24.90
C ASN A 265 10.04 3.72 23.50
N MET A 266 9.56 2.80 22.65
CA MET A 266 9.97 2.67 21.25
C MET A 266 9.15 3.60 20.35
N ASN A 267 9.73 4.01 19.22
CA ASN A 267 9.10 4.89 18.24
C ASN A 267 9.15 4.36 16.80
N ILE A 268 9.73 3.17 16.59
CA ILE A 268 9.78 2.52 15.29
C ILE A 268 9.60 1.01 15.42
N ILE A 269 8.98 0.42 14.41
CA ILE A 269 8.90 -1.02 14.19
C ILE A 269 9.53 -1.34 12.83
N ARG A 270 10.31 -2.43 12.76
CA ARG A 270 10.79 -3.00 11.49
C ARG A 270 10.04 -4.29 11.17
N SER A 271 9.29 -4.31 10.07
CA SER A 271 8.76 -5.57 9.51
C SER A 271 9.57 -5.98 8.29
N GLU A 272 10.22 -7.13 8.35
CA GLU A 272 11.07 -7.63 7.26
C GLU A 272 10.28 -8.58 6.35
N GLY A 273 9.46 -8.00 5.47
CA GLY A 273 8.70 -8.71 4.45
C GLY A 273 7.48 -9.49 4.95
N LYS A 274 7.19 -9.47 6.25
CA LYS A 274 5.95 -10.04 6.82
C LYS A 274 4.97 -8.90 7.05
N LEU A 275 4.45 -8.35 5.95
CA LEU A 275 3.54 -7.21 5.98
C LEU A 275 2.24 -7.60 6.72
N GLU A 276 1.84 -6.79 7.69
CA GLU A 276 0.57 -6.95 8.43
C GLU A 276 -0.62 -6.40 7.66
N ASP A 277 -1.84 -6.54 8.18
CA ASP A 277 -3.05 -5.97 7.57
C ASP A 277 -3.17 -4.44 7.77
N ASP A 278 -4.28 -3.87 7.28
CA ASP A 278 -4.56 -2.43 7.40
C ASP A 278 -4.66 -1.95 8.86
N ASN A 279 -5.18 -2.80 9.76
CA ASN A 279 -5.41 -2.44 11.15
C ASN A 279 -4.08 -2.18 11.87
N PHE A 280 -3.05 -2.99 11.61
CA PHE A 280 -1.72 -2.75 12.15
C PHE A 280 -1.15 -1.37 11.76
N TYR A 281 -1.23 -1.01 10.47
CA TYR A 281 -0.70 0.29 10.01
C TYR A 281 -1.55 1.46 10.53
N ASP A 282 -2.87 1.30 10.64
CA ASP A 282 -3.77 2.30 11.24
C ASP A 282 -3.45 2.51 12.73
N LEU A 283 -3.17 1.43 13.46
CA LEU A 283 -2.71 1.52 14.85
C LEU A 283 -1.35 2.21 14.94
N CYS A 284 -0.42 1.95 14.03
CA CYS A 284 0.87 2.65 13.99
C CYS A 284 0.71 4.15 13.72
N ASP A 285 -0.16 4.52 12.77
CA ASP A 285 -0.54 5.90 12.45
C ASP A 285 -1.08 6.61 13.70
N GLN A 286 -2.10 6.01 14.34
CA GLN A 286 -2.78 6.58 15.51
C GLN A 286 -1.87 6.68 16.74
N ASN A 287 -0.92 5.74 16.90
CA ASN A 287 0.02 5.72 18.02
C ASN A 287 1.32 6.47 17.73
N GLY A 288 1.48 7.12 16.57
CA GLY A 288 2.69 7.86 16.23
C GLY A 288 3.93 6.97 16.21
N LEU A 289 3.80 5.73 15.74
CA LEU A 289 4.91 4.80 15.54
C LEU A 289 5.37 4.88 14.10
N LEU A 290 6.69 4.87 13.90
CA LEU A 290 7.28 4.75 12.58
C LEU A 290 7.34 3.29 12.16
N VAL A 291 7.24 3.04 10.87
CA VAL A 291 7.35 1.70 10.28
C VAL A 291 8.45 1.73 9.23
N MET A 292 9.43 0.86 9.41
CA MET A 292 10.41 0.47 8.40
C MET A 292 9.97 -0.89 7.86
N THR A 293 9.73 -0.97 6.57
CA THR A 293 9.31 -2.23 5.94
C THR A 293 9.97 -2.41 4.59
N GLY A 294 9.88 -3.61 4.02
CA GLY A 294 10.60 -3.95 2.81
C GLY A 294 10.54 -5.43 2.49
N TRP A 295 11.31 -5.84 1.49
CA TRP A 295 11.46 -7.25 1.15
C TRP A 295 12.26 -8.02 2.22
N MET A 296 11.99 -9.32 2.29
CA MET A 296 12.67 -10.22 3.23
C MET A 296 14.00 -10.75 2.69
N CYS A 297 14.95 -11.00 3.59
CA CYS A 297 16.18 -11.73 3.27
C CYS A 297 15.91 -13.22 3.04
N CYS A 298 17.02 -13.93 2.80
CA CYS A 298 17.24 -15.33 3.11
C CYS A 298 16.51 -16.36 2.23
N GLY A 299 15.44 -15.94 1.56
CA GLY A 299 14.67 -16.73 0.61
C GLY A 299 14.59 -16.09 -0.77
N ALA A 300 13.60 -16.52 -1.56
CA ALA A 300 13.48 -16.19 -2.98
C ALA A 300 13.52 -14.69 -3.29
N TRP A 301 13.02 -13.84 -2.38
CA TRP A 301 13.01 -12.37 -2.53
C TRP A 301 14.41 -11.74 -2.60
N GLN A 302 15.42 -12.37 -2.01
CA GLN A 302 16.79 -11.84 -1.96
C GLN A 302 17.60 -12.15 -3.23
N TYR A 303 17.14 -13.08 -4.07
CA TYR A 303 17.90 -13.63 -5.21
C TYR A 303 17.23 -13.31 -6.57
N PRO A 304 17.07 -12.02 -6.94
CA PRO A 304 16.41 -11.64 -8.19
C PRO A 304 17.04 -12.20 -9.46
N GLU A 305 18.34 -12.52 -9.42
CA GLU A 305 19.07 -13.16 -10.51
C GLU A 305 18.56 -14.58 -10.85
N ASN A 306 17.82 -15.21 -9.94
CA ASN A 306 17.24 -16.54 -10.15
C ASN A 306 15.80 -16.48 -10.69
N TRP A 307 15.19 -15.29 -10.71
CA TRP A 307 13.81 -15.14 -11.17
C TRP A 307 13.72 -15.31 -12.68
N ASN A 308 12.81 -16.17 -13.12
CA ASN A 308 12.37 -16.18 -14.50
C ASN A 308 11.47 -14.96 -14.80
N GLY A 309 11.09 -14.79 -16.07
CA GLY A 309 10.27 -13.66 -16.48
C GLY A 309 8.88 -13.59 -15.82
N ALA A 310 8.33 -14.72 -15.34
CA ALA A 310 7.06 -14.74 -14.61
C ALA A 310 7.25 -14.31 -13.15
N GLU A 311 8.28 -14.80 -12.46
CA GLU A 311 8.63 -14.33 -11.11
C GLU A 311 8.95 -12.83 -11.10
N ARG A 312 9.73 -12.34 -12.06
CA ARG A 312 10.02 -10.91 -12.16
C ARG A 312 8.75 -10.08 -12.29
N LYS A 313 7.79 -10.51 -13.12
CA LYS A 313 6.48 -9.82 -13.22
C LYS A 313 5.71 -9.85 -11.90
N VAL A 314 5.74 -10.96 -11.18
CA VAL A 314 5.12 -11.07 -9.84
C VAL A 314 5.79 -10.10 -8.86
N ALA A 315 7.12 -10.03 -8.85
CA ALA A 315 7.87 -9.12 -7.98
C ALA A 315 7.56 -7.64 -8.28
N MET A 316 7.58 -7.22 -9.56
CA MET A 316 7.27 -5.84 -9.95
C MET A 316 5.81 -5.47 -9.63
N ALA A 317 4.87 -6.40 -9.85
CA ALA A 317 3.47 -6.19 -9.51
C ALA A 317 3.25 -6.14 -7.99
N SER A 318 4.04 -6.90 -7.21
CA SER A 318 4.02 -6.88 -5.75
C SER A 318 4.50 -5.52 -5.24
N ASP A 319 5.62 -5.03 -5.77
CA ASP A 319 6.15 -3.70 -5.44
C ASP A 319 5.12 -2.60 -5.69
N SER A 320 4.58 -2.53 -6.91
CA SER A 320 3.52 -1.56 -7.25
C SER A 320 2.31 -1.66 -6.31
N SER A 321 1.90 -2.88 -5.93
CA SER A 321 0.75 -3.11 -5.05
C SER A 321 1.01 -2.61 -3.63
N VAL A 322 2.19 -2.89 -3.08
CA VAL A 322 2.59 -2.42 -1.75
C VAL A 322 2.74 -0.90 -1.73
N MET A 323 3.31 -0.31 -2.78
CA MET A 323 3.41 1.14 -2.91
C MET A 323 2.02 1.78 -2.92
N TYR A 324 1.08 1.27 -3.73
CA TYR A 324 -0.30 1.78 -3.74
C TYR A 324 -1.01 1.62 -2.40
N TRP A 325 -0.77 0.51 -1.70
CA TRP A 325 -1.40 0.20 -0.43
C TRP A 325 -0.92 1.08 0.73
N LEU A 326 0.40 1.31 0.83
CA LEU A 326 1.00 1.88 2.03
C LEU A 326 1.42 3.35 1.89
N ARG A 327 1.51 3.90 0.67
CA ARG A 327 2.08 5.24 0.43
C ARG A 327 1.39 6.40 1.16
N ASN A 328 0.13 6.23 1.54
CA ASN A 328 -0.64 7.28 2.20
C ASN A 328 -0.62 7.14 3.75
N LYS A 329 -0.14 6.02 4.30
CA LYS A 329 -0.04 5.77 5.74
C LYS A 329 0.99 6.72 6.38
N ALA A 330 0.63 7.33 7.50
CA ALA A 330 1.47 8.30 8.21
C ALA A 330 2.67 7.66 8.94
N CYS A 331 2.63 6.37 9.20
CA CYS A 331 3.64 5.64 9.96
C CYS A 331 4.83 5.25 9.08
N ILE A 332 4.60 5.05 7.78
CA ILE A 332 5.61 4.52 6.87
C ILE A 332 6.77 5.50 6.76
N MET A 333 7.95 5.08 7.20
CA MET A 333 9.15 5.91 7.20
C MET A 333 10.05 5.61 6.02
N VAL A 334 10.21 4.33 5.69
CA VAL A 334 11.12 3.88 4.64
C VAL A 334 10.72 2.51 4.12
N TRP A 335 10.88 2.33 2.81
CA TRP A 335 10.81 1.05 2.12
C TRP A 335 12.23 0.52 1.85
N LEU A 336 12.43 -0.77 2.07
CA LEU A 336 13.71 -1.44 1.83
C LEU A 336 13.57 -2.46 0.69
N ASN A 337 14.15 -2.16 -0.47
CA ASN A 337 14.19 -3.07 -1.63
C ASN A 337 15.05 -4.33 -1.41
N GLY A 338 15.75 -4.41 -0.30
CA GLY A 338 16.49 -5.57 0.15
C GLY A 338 16.71 -5.48 1.65
N SER A 339 17.02 -6.62 2.26
CA SER A 339 17.33 -6.70 3.69
C SER A 339 18.84 -6.87 3.88
N ASP A 340 19.31 -8.11 4.01
CA ASP A 340 20.73 -8.47 4.16
C ASP A 340 21.62 -7.98 3.00
N MET A 341 21.08 -8.00 1.78
CA MET A 341 21.78 -7.59 0.57
C MET A 341 20.89 -6.65 -0.26
N PRO A 342 21.45 -5.67 -0.98
CA PRO A 342 20.72 -4.99 -2.03
C PRO A 342 20.36 -5.99 -3.15
N PRO A 343 19.35 -5.69 -4.00
CA PRO A 343 19.06 -6.51 -5.17
C PRO A 343 20.33 -6.70 -6.02
N ARG A 344 20.72 -7.95 -6.28
CA ARG A 344 21.96 -8.27 -7.01
C ARG A 344 21.83 -8.23 -8.53
N ASP A 345 20.60 -8.10 -9.02
CA ASP A 345 20.29 -7.71 -10.39
C ASP A 345 19.97 -6.20 -10.42
N ALA A 346 20.90 -5.40 -10.97
CA ALA A 346 20.76 -3.94 -11.06
C ALA A 346 19.54 -3.51 -11.91
N SER A 347 19.07 -4.36 -12.83
CA SER A 347 17.86 -4.07 -13.60
C SER A 347 16.60 -4.20 -12.74
N VAL A 348 16.59 -5.11 -11.77
CA VAL A 348 15.49 -5.24 -10.79
C VAL A 348 15.47 -4.05 -9.85
N GLU A 349 16.64 -3.63 -9.33
CA GLU A 349 16.74 -2.42 -8.51
C GLU A 349 16.22 -1.19 -9.26
N LYS A 350 16.64 -1.00 -10.52
CA LYS A 350 16.17 0.10 -11.36
C LYS A 350 14.65 0.07 -11.56
N ASP A 351 14.07 -1.11 -11.78
CA ASP A 351 12.63 -1.25 -11.99
C ASP A 351 11.84 -0.90 -10.71
N TYR A 352 12.26 -1.39 -9.54
CA TYR A 352 11.67 -0.99 -8.24
C TYR A 352 11.73 0.52 -8.03
N LEU A 353 12.91 1.13 -8.16
CA LEU A 353 13.07 2.58 -7.99
C LEU A 353 12.23 3.38 -9.00
N SER A 354 12.03 2.85 -10.21
CA SER A 354 11.18 3.48 -11.22
C SER A 354 9.70 3.43 -10.83
N ILE A 355 9.23 2.30 -10.29
CA ILE A 355 7.87 2.14 -9.77
C ILE A 355 7.65 3.08 -8.59
N GLU A 356 8.51 3.05 -7.59
CA GLU A 356 8.46 3.90 -6.39
C GLU A 356 8.44 5.39 -6.76
N SER A 357 9.33 5.82 -7.66
CA SER A 357 9.37 7.20 -8.12
C SER A 357 8.09 7.58 -8.88
N TYR A 358 7.56 6.71 -9.74
CA TYR A 358 6.33 6.97 -10.47
C TYR A 358 5.12 7.07 -9.52
N LEU A 359 5.08 6.20 -8.51
CA LEU A 359 4.01 6.14 -7.51
C LEU A 359 4.19 7.14 -6.36
N LYS A 360 5.24 7.97 -6.42
CA LYS A 360 5.55 9.02 -5.44
C LYS A 360 5.65 8.48 -4.02
N TRP A 361 6.32 7.34 -3.87
CA TRP A 361 6.60 6.77 -2.55
C TRP A 361 7.38 7.78 -1.67
N PRO A 362 7.00 7.97 -0.39
CA PRO A 362 7.57 8.98 0.50
C PRO A 362 9.03 8.77 0.92
#